data_AF-D6TNV5-F1
#
_entry.id   AF-D6TNV5-F1
#
_cell.length_a   1.000
_cell.length_b   1.000
_cell.length_c   1.000
_cell.angle_alpha   90.00
_cell.angle_beta   90.00
_cell.angle_gamma   90.00
#
_symmetry.space_group_name_H-M   'P 1'
#
loop_
_entity.id
_entity.type
_entity.pdbx_description
1 polymer ?
#
loop_
_entity_poly.entity_id
_entity_poly.type
_entity_poly.pdbx_seq_one_letter_code
_entity_poly.pdbx_strand_id
1 'polypeptide(L)'
;MWKKRKLLWVITSGGILIVVLSLSWLELPWMANHLGFALPGQGGLPYRIAYAGRTYTNLATCAHAGWCQSPSSGTRPGPLCWKEEDIQQHGNWPLVHVGAISTLFGSSYSLVASQSNVSSKLTVVIIYLVSDTNCYVPYGLEGGP
;
A
#
# COMPACT_ATOMS: atom_id res chain seq x y z
N MET A 1 -45.23 -28.43 -6.18
CA MET A 1 -44.05 -28.60 -5.29
C MET A 1 -42.72 -28.04 -5.84
N TRP A 2 -42.55 -27.84 -7.15
CA TRP A 2 -41.27 -27.43 -7.76
C TRP A 2 -40.79 -26.00 -7.41
N LYS A 3 -41.70 -25.05 -7.18
CA LYS A 3 -41.35 -23.64 -6.84
C LYS A 3 -40.65 -23.46 -5.48
N LYS A 4 -40.99 -24.27 -4.46
CA LYS A 4 -40.40 -24.13 -3.10
C LYS A 4 -38.93 -24.55 -3.04
N ARG A 5 -38.53 -25.58 -3.81
CA ARG A 5 -37.13 -26.05 -3.86
C ARG A 5 -36.22 -25.04 -4.57
N LYS A 6 -36.66 -24.42 -5.68
CA LYS A 6 -35.88 -23.39 -6.37
C LYS A 6 -35.65 -22.14 -5.50
N LEU A 7 -36.67 -21.71 -4.76
CA LEU A 7 -36.54 -20.57 -3.84
C LEU A 7 -35.53 -20.85 -2.72
N LEU A 8 -35.55 -22.06 -2.15
CA LEU A 8 -34.58 -22.46 -1.12
C LEU A 8 -33.14 -22.41 -1.68
N TRP A 9 -32.89 -22.96 -2.88
CA TRP A 9 -31.57 -22.92 -3.50
C TRP A 9 -31.06 -21.50 -3.73
N VAL A 10 -31.91 -20.59 -4.21
CA VAL A 10 -31.55 -19.18 -4.43
C VAL A 10 -31.18 -18.47 -3.13
N ILE A 11 -31.94 -18.71 -2.05
CA ILE A 11 -31.65 -18.13 -0.74
C ILE A 11 -30.33 -18.69 -0.19
N THR A 12 -30.13 -20.00 -0.30
CA THR A 12 -28.90 -20.63 0.21
C THR A 12 -27.67 -20.16 -0.57
N SER A 13 -27.74 -20.11 -1.91
CA SER A 13 -26.64 -19.60 -2.74
C SER A 13 -26.38 -18.12 -2.51
N GLY A 14 -27.44 -17.32 -2.36
CA GLY A 14 -27.33 -15.90 -2.05
C GLY A 14 -26.68 -15.65 -0.68
N GLY A 15 -27.10 -16.41 0.34
CA GLY A 15 -26.50 -16.37 1.67
C GLY A 15 -25.02 -16.74 1.67
N ILE A 16 -24.65 -17.82 0.97
CA ILE A 16 -23.24 -18.23 0.83
C ILE A 16 -22.43 -17.13 0.13
N LEU A 17 -22.95 -16.54 -0.95
CA LEU A 17 -22.26 -15.46 -1.67
C LEU A 17 -21.99 -14.26 -0.75
N ILE A 18 -22.98 -13.84 0.03
CA ILE A 18 -22.83 -12.73 0.97
C ILE A 18 -21.75 -13.04 1.99
N VAL A 19 -21.76 -14.24 2.58
CA VAL A 19 -20.74 -14.66 3.57
C VAL A 19 -19.34 -14.66 2.96
N VAL A 20 -19.18 -15.22 1.75
CA VAL A 20 -17.89 -15.24 1.05
C VAL A 20 -17.39 -13.83 0.77
N LEU A 21 -18.27 -12.94 0.30
CA LEU A 21 -17.90 -11.54 0.09
C LEU A 21 -17.48 -10.89 1.40
N SER A 22 -18.26 -10.99 2.47
CA SER A 22 -17.93 -10.42 3.78
C SER A 22 -16.60 -10.91 4.35
N LEU A 23 -16.30 -12.20 4.23
CA LEU A 23 -15.00 -12.75 4.65
C LEU A 23 -13.85 -12.23 3.78
N SER A 24 -14.08 -12.07 2.48
CA SER A 24 -13.06 -11.51 1.58
C SER A 24 -12.67 -10.07 1.97
N TRP A 25 -13.62 -9.28 2.48
CA TRP A 25 -13.35 -7.91 2.93
C TRP A 25 -12.45 -7.84 4.18
N LEU A 26 -12.49 -8.85 5.05
CA LEU A 26 -11.65 -8.91 6.26
C LEU A 26 -10.17 -9.17 5.92
N GLU A 27 -9.91 -9.91 4.83
CA GLU A 27 -8.56 -10.25 4.38
C GLU A 27 -7.94 -9.18 3.46
N LEU A 28 -8.73 -8.21 2.99
CA LEU A 28 -8.25 -7.14 2.09
C LEU A 28 -7.04 -6.36 2.67
N PRO A 29 -7.03 -5.93 3.95
CA PRO A 29 -5.86 -5.31 4.56
C PRO A 29 -4.61 -6.20 4.51
N TRP A 30 -4.76 -7.49 4.81
CA TRP A 30 -3.65 -8.43 4.77
C TRP A 30 -3.11 -8.56 3.34
N MET A 31 -4.00 -8.75 2.37
CA MET A 31 -3.63 -8.83 0.95
C MET A 31 -2.97 -7.55 0.46
N ALA A 32 -3.49 -6.37 0.80
CA ALA A 32 -2.93 -5.08 0.43
C ALA A 32 -1.49 -4.93 0.92
N ASN A 33 -1.24 -5.26 2.18
CA ASN A 33 0.10 -5.23 2.76
C ASN A 33 1.04 -6.28 2.19
N HIS A 34 0.53 -7.46 1.85
CA HIS A 34 1.38 -8.56 1.37
C HIS A 34 1.71 -8.42 -0.12
N LEU A 35 0.75 -7.99 -0.93
CA LEU A 35 0.88 -7.84 -2.37
C LEU A 35 1.31 -6.43 -2.80
N GLY A 36 1.24 -5.45 -1.89
CA GLY A 36 1.72 -4.09 -2.11
C GLY A 36 0.81 -3.22 -2.97
N PHE A 37 -0.50 -3.32 -2.80
CA PHE A 37 -1.48 -2.40 -3.39
C PHE A 37 -2.13 -1.50 -2.33
N ALA A 38 -2.57 -0.32 -2.73
CA ALA A 38 -3.21 0.63 -1.82
C ALA A 38 -4.72 0.40 -1.72
N LEU A 39 -5.27 0.59 -0.53
CA LEU A 39 -6.70 0.68 -0.28
C LEU A 39 -7.17 2.15 -0.37
N PRO A 40 -8.45 2.40 -0.69
CA PRO A 40 -8.98 3.75 -0.71
C PRO A 40 -9.01 4.37 0.69
N GLY A 41 -8.82 5.69 0.76
CA GLY A 41 -8.91 6.47 2.00
C GLY A 41 -7.60 6.59 2.78
N GLN A 42 -7.64 7.42 3.83
CA GLN A 42 -6.45 7.72 4.64
C GLN A 42 -5.93 6.46 5.36
N GLY A 43 -4.62 6.22 5.28
CA GLY A 43 -3.99 5.03 5.87
C GLY A 43 -4.12 3.74 5.04
N GLY A 44 -4.61 3.86 3.80
CA GLY A 44 -4.73 2.74 2.86
C GLY A 44 -3.42 2.32 2.19
N LEU A 45 -2.32 3.05 2.41
CA LEU A 45 -1.01 2.69 1.85
C LEU A 45 -0.48 1.39 2.47
N PRO A 46 0.07 0.48 1.65
CA PRO A 46 0.53 -0.83 2.11
C PRO A 46 1.86 -0.72 2.85
N TYR A 47 2.07 -1.61 3.83
CA TYR A 47 3.32 -1.72 4.57
C TYR A 47 4.53 -2.08 3.70
N ARG A 48 4.33 -2.98 2.73
CA ARG A 48 5.35 -3.49 1.82
C ARG A 48 5.02 -3.14 0.38
N ILE A 49 6.05 -2.80 -0.37
CA ILE A 49 5.97 -2.56 -1.81
C ILE A 49 7.15 -3.27 -2.50
N ALA A 50 6.96 -3.68 -3.75
CA ALA A 50 7.99 -4.35 -4.52
C ALA A 50 8.52 -3.45 -5.64
N TYR A 51 9.83 -3.42 -5.82
CA TYR A 51 10.49 -2.73 -6.93
C TYR A 51 11.78 -3.46 -7.29
N ALA A 52 12.04 -3.63 -8.60
CA ALA A 52 13.25 -4.26 -9.13
C ALA A 52 13.60 -5.62 -8.46
N GLY A 53 12.58 -6.42 -8.13
CA GLY A 53 12.75 -7.72 -7.47
C GLY A 53 13.14 -7.64 -5.98
N ARG A 54 13.08 -6.46 -5.37
CA ARG A 54 13.34 -6.21 -3.94
C ARG A 54 12.08 -5.72 -3.24
N THR A 55 12.04 -5.92 -1.93
CA THR A 55 10.95 -5.46 -1.06
C THR A 55 11.37 -4.23 -0.30
N TYR A 56 10.47 -3.25 -0.22
CA TYR A 56 10.65 -2.04 0.56
C TYR A 56 9.51 -1.91 1.56
N THR A 57 9.81 -1.39 2.74
CA THR A 57 8.89 -1.33 3.88
C THR A 57 8.76 0.08 4.44
N ASN A 58 7.57 0.40 4.95
CA ASN A 58 7.36 1.58 5.77
C ASN A 58 6.46 1.22 6.97
N LEU A 59 7.06 1.17 8.16
CA LEU A 59 6.40 0.78 9.41
C LEU A 59 5.24 1.72 9.84
N ALA A 60 5.15 2.92 9.28
CA ALA A 60 4.05 3.86 9.51
C ALA A 60 2.88 3.67 8.52
N THR A 61 2.97 2.70 7.61
CA THR A 61 1.91 2.33 6.64
C THR A 61 1.50 0.88 6.84
N CYS A 62 0.23 0.57 6.61
CA CYS A 62 -0.32 -0.74 6.96
C CYS A 62 -1.70 -1.06 6.37
N ALA A 63 -2.16 -0.34 5.35
CA ALA A 63 -3.42 -0.58 4.65
C ALA A 63 -4.60 -0.93 5.61
N HIS A 64 -4.79 -0.12 6.66
CA HIS A 64 -5.81 -0.29 7.70
C HIS A 64 -5.71 -1.55 8.58
N ALA A 65 -4.66 -2.36 8.47
CA ALA A 65 -4.55 -3.59 9.26
C ALA A 65 -4.46 -3.30 10.77
N GLY A 66 -5.10 -4.13 11.59
CA GLY A 66 -5.19 -3.87 13.03
C GLY A 66 -3.85 -3.89 13.77
N TRP A 67 -2.85 -4.62 13.28
CA TRP A 67 -1.54 -4.77 13.95
C TRP A 67 -0.68 -3.51 13.92
N CYS A 68 -0.96 -2.54 13.05
CA CYS A 68 -0.28 -1.24 13.03
C CYS A 68 -1.00 -0.16 13.85
N GLN A 69 -2.24 -0.43 14.27
CA GLN A 69 -3.04 0.51 15.04
C GLN A 69 -2.58 0.45 16.49
N SER A 70 -1.56 1.23 16.84
CA SER A 70 -1.13 1.34 18.23
C SER A 70 -2.24 2.00 19.06
N PRO A 71 -2.80 1.34 20.10
CA PRO A 71 -3.89 1.90 20.91
C PRO A 71 -3.46 3.07 21.80
N SER A 72 -2.15 3.33 21.92
CA SER A 72 -1.55 4.25 22.88
C SER A 72 -1.44 5.70 22.39
N SER A 73 -1.59 5.96 21.09
CA SER A 73 -1.48 7.31 20.53
C SER A 73 -2.83 7.73 19.93
N GLY A 74 -3.58 8.55 20.68
CA GLY A 74 -4.81 9.21 20.18
C GLY A 74 -4.60 10.09 18.93
N THR A 75 -3.36 10.22 18.48
CA THR A 75 -2.94 10.83 17.22
C THR A 75 -2.29 9.75 16.37
N ARG A 76 -2.90 9.37 15.23
CA ARG A 76 -2.27 8.47 14.24
C ARG A 76 -1.00 9.16 13.72
N PRO A 77 0.22 8.62 13.91
CA PRO A 77 1.32 9.03 13.07
C PRO A 77 1.03 8.43 11.68
N GLY A 78 0.46 9.23 10.78
CA GLY A 78 0.45 8.87 9.36
C GLY A 78 1.90 8.67 8.88
N PRO A 79 2.11 8.07 7.71
CA PRO A 79 3.45 8.00 7.14
C PRO A 79 4.10 9.39 7.16
N LEU A 80 5.35 9.46 7.62
CA LEU A 80 6.10 10.70 7.63
C LEU A 80 6.19 11.21 6.20
N CYS A 81 5.50 12.31 5.94
CA CYS A 81 5.43 12.97 4.67
C CYS A 81 6.69 13.82 4.51
N TRP A 82 7.58 13.42 3.61
CA TRP A 82 8.77 14.19 3.29
C TRP A 82 8.43 15.22 2.23
N LYS A 83 8.98 16.42 2.39
CA LYS A 83 8.96 17.44 1.35
C LYS A 83 10.18 17.29 0.44
N GLU A 84 10.14 17.98 -0.68
CA GLU A 84 11.27 18.01 -1.62
C GLU A 84 12.56 18.48 -0.94
N GLU A 85 12.49 19.50 -0.09
CA GLU A 85 13.66 20.04 0.60
C GLU A 85 14.31 19.01 1.54
N ASP A 86 13.48 18.19 2.21
CA ASP A 86 13.97 17.12 3.07
C ASP A 86 14.73 16.07 2.24
N ILE A 87 14.20 15.70 1.07
CA ILE A 87 14.83 14.70 0.18
C ILE A 87 16.14 15.25 -0.41
N GLN A 88 16.16 16.53 -0.76
CA GLN A 88 17.36 17.22 -1.26
C GLN A 88 18.47 17.26 -0.19
N GLN A 89 18.14 17.58 1.06
CA GLN A 89 19.10 17.58 2.17
C GLN A 89 19.73 16.20 2.41
N HIS A 90 19.00 15.13 2.11
CA HIS A 90 19.50 13.76 2.19
C HIS A 90 20.23 13.28 0.93
N GLY A 91 20.43 14.14 -0.07
CA GLY A 91 21.18 13.81 -1.29
C GLY A 91 20.48 12.84 -2.25
N ASN A 92 19.16 12.67 -2.11
CA ASN A 92 18.37 11.73 -2.94
C ASN A 92 17.67 12.41 -4.13
N TRP A 93 17.99 13.67 -4.42
CA TRP A 93 17.42 14.46 -5.51
C TRP A 93 18.42 14.60 -6.67
N PRO A 94 17.97 14.68 -7.95
CA PRO A 94 16.59 14.63 -8.43
C PRO A 94 15.97 13.24 -8.38
N LEU A 95 14.64 13.19 -8.26
CA LEU A 95 13.87 11.96 -8.32
C LEU A 95 13.44 11.65 -9.75
N VAL A 96 13.42 10.37 -10.11
CA VAL A 96 12.89 9.86 -11.38
C VAL A 96 11.78 8.86 -11.13
N HIS A 97 10.80 8.82 -12.03
CA HIS A 97 9.74 7.82 -12.00
C HIS A 97 10.29 6.42 -12.28
N VAL A 98 9.97 5.47 -11.41
CA VAL A 98 10.45 4.08 -11.49
C VAL A 98 9.32 3.04 -11.51
N GLY A 99 8.08 3.44 -11.24
CA GLY A 99 6.93 2.53 -11.27
C GLY A 99 5.69 3.14 -10.65
N ALA A 100 4.71 2.30 -10.34
CA ALA A 100 3.49 2.72 -9.69
C ALA A 100 2.90 1.62 -8.81
N ILE A 101 2.16 2.02 -7.78
CA ILE A 101 1.35 1.13 -6.94
C ILE A 101 -0.10 1.31 -7.32
N SER A 102 -0.78 0.21 -7.60
CA SER A 102 -2.22 0.24 -7.90
C SER A 102 -3.03 0.51 -6.64
N THR A 103 -4.13 1.24 -6.80
CA THR A 103 -5.10 1.48 -5.72
C THR A 103 -6.39 0.76 -6.05
N LEU A 104 -6.97 0.06 -5.07
CA LEU A 104 -8.27 -0.57 -5.24
C LEU A 104 -9.34 0.52 -5.45
N PHE A 105 -9.96 0.53 -6.62
CA PHE A 105 -10.96 1.53 -7.05
C PHE A 105 -10.44 2.99 -7.11
N GLY A 106 -9.16 3.21 -7.41
CA GLY A 106 -8.60 4.56 -7.49
C GLY A 106 -7.45 4.70 -8.49
N SER A 107 -6.90 5.91 -8.59
CA SER A 107 -5.66 6.16 -9.35
C SER A 107 -4.47 5.50 -8.67
N SER A 108 -3.52 5.03 -9.48
CA SER A 108 -2.25 4.51 -8.97
C SER A 108 -1.40 5.62 -8.35
N TYR A 109 -0.62 5.27 -7.33
CA TYR A 109 0.42 6.12 -6.78
C TYR A 109 1.71 5.98 -7.57
N SER A 110 2.35 7.10 -7.89
CA SER A 110 3.65 7.11 -8.56
C SER A 110 4.76 6.69 -7.59
N LEU A 111 5.65 5.80 -8.04
CA LEU A 111 6.88 5.47 -7.36
C LEU A 111 8.04 6.19 -8.01
N VAL A 112 8.84 6.86 -7.18
CA VAL A 112 10.02 7.60 -7.61
C VAL A 112 11.23 7.23 -6.76
N ALA A 113 12.42 7.32 -7.35
CA ALA A 113 13.68 7.04 -6.67
C ALA A 113 14.76 8.02 -7.10
N SER A 114 15.84 8.11 -6.33
CA SER A 114 16.99 8.94 -6.67
C SER A 114 17.56 8.61 -8.04
N GLN A 115 17.66 9.60 -8.92
CA GLN A 115 18.19 9.45 -10.27
C GLN A 115 19.62 8.93 -10.28
N SER A 116 20.44 9.34 -9.30
CA SER A 116 21.84 8.93 -9.22
C SER A 116 21.95 7.42 -8.99
N ASN A 117 21.13 6.86 -8.09
CA ASN A 117 21.08 5.42 -7.82
C ASN A 117 20.58 4.64 -9.03
N VAL A 118 19.47 5.08 -9.64
CA VAL A 118 18.86 4.41 -10.79
C VAL A 118 19.80 4.42 -12.00
N SER A 119 20.39 5.57 -12.33
CA SER A 119 21.27 5.73 -13.50
C SER A 119 22.57 4.94 -13.34
N SER A 120 23.12 4.91 -12.12
CA SER A 120 24.34 4.16 -11.81
C SER A 120 24.10 2.66 -11.62
N LYS A 121 22.84 2.19 -11.76
CA LYS A 121 22.41 0.81 -11.49
C LYS A 121 22.80 0.33 -10.09
N LEU A 122 22.86 1.25 -9.13
CA LEU A 122 23.10 0.93 -7.73
C LEU A 122 21.80 0.45 -7.07
N THR A 123 21.93 -0.31 -6.00
CA THR A 123 20.79 -0.70 -5.18
C THR A 123 20.11 0.56 -4.63
N VAL A 124 18.84 0.74 -4.97
CA VAL A 124 18.02 1.81 -4.41
C VAL A 124 17.70 1.44 -2.97
N VAL A 125 18.15 2.21 -2.00
CA VAL A 125 17.93 1.94 -0.57
C VAL A 125 16.60 2.53 -0.08
N ILE A 126 16.15 3.63 -0.71
CA ILE A 126 14.89 4.30 -0.39
C ILE A 126 14.14 4.58 -1.69
N ILE A 127 12.86 4.22 -1.71
CA ILE A 127 11.91 4.60 -2.75
C ILE A 127 10.87 5.51 -2.13
N TYR A 128 10.40 6.48 -2.89
CA TYR A 128 9.36 7.40 -2.44
C TYR A 128 8.08 7.14 -3.22
N LEU A 129 6.97 7.09 -2.50
CA LEU A 129 5.63 7.07 -3.07
C LEU A 129 5.09 8.50 -3.05
N VAL A 130 4.70 9.02 -4.22
CA VAL A 130 4.13 10.36 -4.36
C VAL A 130 2.66 10.32 -3.97
N SER A 131 2.34 10.74 -2.76
CA SER A 131 0.97 10.73 -2.23
C SER A 131 0.18 11.98 -2.62
N ASP A 132 0.88 13.12 -2.76
CA ASP A 132 0.38 14.42 -3.18
C ASP A 132 1.57 15.23 -3.74
N THR A 133 1.29 16.39 -4.34
CA THR A 133 2.25 17.36 -4.89
C THR A 133 3.43 17.68 -3.99
N ASN A 134 3.22 17.75 -2.67
CA ASN A 134 4.25 18.08 -1.69
C ASN A 134 4.48 16.94 -0.68
N CYS A 135 4.10 15.71 -1.02
CA CYS A 135 4.16 14.60 -0.08
C CYS A 135 4.77 13.33 -0.67
N TYR A 136 5.99 13.05 -0.22
CA TYR A 136 6.75 11.86 -0.57
C TYR A 136 6.81 10.93 0.64
N VAL A 137 6.26 9.73 0.49
CA VAL A 137 6.26 8.71 1.55
C VAL A 137 7.44 7.76 1.32
N PRO A 138 8.47 7.76 2.19
CA PRO A 138 9.64 6.91 1.99
C PRO A 138 9.33 5.45 2.35
N TYR A 139 9.87 4.52 1.57
CA TYR A 139 9.94 3.09 1.85
C TYR A 139 11.39 2.65 1.81
N GLY A 140 11.86 2.06 2.90
CA GLY A 140 13.24 1.60 3.05
C GLY A 140 13.39 0.15 2.58
N LEU A 141 14.52 -0.17 1.95
CA LEU A 141 14.84 -1.53 1.50
C LEU A 141 14.83 -2.51 2.69
N GLU A 142 14.07 -3.59 2.55
CA GLU A 142 14.04 -4.68 3.54
C GLU A 142 15.26 -5.59 3.36
N GLY A 143 15.97 -5.89 4.46
CA GLY A 143 17.07 -6.87 4.46
C GLY A 143 18.46 -6.35 4.12
N GLY A 144 18.65 -5.04 3.91
CA GLY A 144 19.96 -4.43 3.63
C GLY A 144 20.42 -4.60 2.16
N PRO A 145 21.47 -3.86 1.74
CA PRO A 145 21.97 -3.87 0.36
C PRO A 145 22.59 -5.21 -0.05
#